data_AF-A0A9X1NWL9-F1
#
_entry.id   AF-A0A9X1NWL9-F1
#
_cell.length_a   1.000
_cell.length_b   1.000
_cell.length_c   1.000
_cell.angle_alpha   90.00
_cell.angle_beta   90.00
_cell.angle_gamma   90.00
#
_symmetry.space_group_name_H-M   'P 1'
#
loop_
_entity.id
_entity.type
_entity.pdbx_description
1 polymer ?
#
loop_
_entity_poly.entity_id
_entity_poly.type
_entity_poly.pdbx_seq_one_letter_code
_entity_poly.pdbx_strand_id
1 'polypeptide(L)'
;MQQIIDVAHNVGPYAQKLADLGVVSVIRYYNISNSSNLPSKCLTKAELTALHAAGLTVAVVFQAGGGANGKLSDLSDANGSRDAKRALKLAADLGQPTGSGLYFAVDHDYVAPGDLAQIVSYFAKVKAELDGRYVLGVYGSGLVARKLHDKGLVDLVWLSGSLGWSGTRSALKDGLWTLFQKDMELDLPFGGIDYDGNVFNAAVAHFGQFAADGPVETPRAVGASATFAITARGGLNLRAGPGESFGVIQKYPLDTLVRGVKQIGDWTQVDIQGDGASDGYMHSSYLKAEIGGLPVALTGSISKTPIDIAQAELSLGVAEVPGPDSNPRIGMYHATTEGGKAPDQTAWCSSFVSYCVEQAGMKGTDSKGARSWHDGEWGQDVTAEPAVGDIVVFSRVGNGDNGGHVAFFQSMTETTITCLGGNQGQRISISSYPKDGIKGPFHYKLLSIRRA
;
A
#
# COMPACT_ATOMS: atom_id res chain seq x y z
N MET A 1 1.78 11.32 -7.66
CA MET A 1 1.87 12.09 -6.41
C MET A 1 2.57 11.23 -5.38
N GLN A 2 3.45 11.81 -4.56
CA GLN A 2 4.15 11.07 -3.50
C GLN A 2 3.22 10.86 -2.29
N GLN A 3 3.33 9.72 -1.61
CA GLN A 3 2.47 9.40 -0.46
C GLN A 3 2.84 10.19 0.79
N ILE A 4 4.13 10.43 1.00
CA ILE A 4 4.64 11.26 2.09
C ILE A 4 5.35 12.43 1.44
N ILE A 5 4.95 13.64 1.80
CA ILE A 5 5.54 14.86 1.27
C ILE A 5 6.01 15.74 2.40
N ASP A 6 7.07 16.52 2.18
CA ASP A 6 7.35 17.70 2.98
C ASP A 6 7.18 18.95 2.13
N VAL A 7 6.64 20.00 2.75
CA VAL A 7 6.26 21.22 2.05
C VAL A 7 6.45 22.41 2.96
N ALA A 8 7.12 23.46 2.48
CA ALA A 8 7.35 24.67 3.26
C ALA A 8 6.10 25.57 3.34
N HIS A 9 5.22 25.51 2.34
CA HIS A 9 4.02 26.34 2.26
C HIS A 9 2.82 25.76 3.01
N ASN A 10 1.87 26.61 3.36
CA ASN A 10 0.58 26.19 3.91
C ASN A 10 -0.22 25.44 2.85
N VAL A 11 -0.52 24.17 3.13
CA VAL A 11 -1.30 23.30 2.23
C VAL A 11 -2.69 22.94 2.78
N GLY A 12 -3.10 23.54 3.90
CA GLY A 12 -4.42 23.33 4.52
C GLY A 12 -5.60 23.51 3.55
N PRO A 13 -5.65 24.56 2.70
CA PRO A 13 -6.70 24.73 1.69
C PRO A 13 -6.77 23.61 0.64
N TYR A 14 -5.72 22.80 0.53
CA TYR A 14 -5.60 21.71 -0.45
C TYR A 14 -5.60 20.32 0.20
N ALA A 15 -5.84 20.22 1.51
CA ALA A 15 -5.74 18.97 2.27
C ALA A 15 -6.56 17.82 1.64
N GLN A 16 -7.82 18.08 1.26
CA GLN A 16 -8.65 17.05 0.63
C GLN A 16 -8.10 16.64 -0.75
N LYS A 17 -7.64 17.60 -1.56
CA LYS A 17 -7.05 17.30 -2.87
C LYS A 17 -5.77 16.47 -2.74
N LEU A 18 -4.96 16.75 -1.73
CA LEU A 18 -3.76 15.96 -1.43
C LEU A 18 -4.16 14.52 -1.08
N ALA A 19 -5.17 14.32 -0.23
CA ALA A 19 -5.69 13.00 0.11
C ALA A 19 -6.26 12.27 -1.12
N ASP A 20 -7.03 12.95 -1.96
CA ASP A 20 -7.60 12.40 -3.20
C ASP A 20 -6.52 11.97 -4.20
N LEU A 21 -5.34 12.61 -4.16
CA LEU A 21 -4.17 12.27 -4.97
C LEU A 21 -3.29 11.19 -4.34
N GLY A 22 -3.69 10.62 -3.20
CA GLY A 22 -2.99 9.53 -2.53
C GLY A 22 -1.87 9.97 -1.58
N VAL A 23 -1.81 11.25 -1.20
CA VAL A 23 -0.98 11.67 -0.06
C VAL A 23 -1.60 11.10 1.21
N VAL A 24 -0.77 10.57 2.10
CA VAL A 24 -1.19 9.98 3.39
C VAL A 24 -0.54 10.68 4.58
N SER A 25 0.58 11.38 4.37
CA SER A 25 1.25 12.18 5.39
C SER A 25 1.87 13.44 4.82
N VAL A 26 1.76 14.53 5.57
CA VAL A 26 2.42 15.80 5.26
C VAL A 26 3.40 16.16 6.38
N ILE A 27 4.68 16.26 6.07
CA ILE A 27 5.70 16.74 6.98
C ILE A 27 5.72 18.27 6.92
N ARG A 28 5.53 18.91 8.06
CA ARG A 28 5.44 20.38 8.17
C ARG A 28 6.46 20.93 9.13
N TYR A 29 6.70 22.23 9.00
CA TYR A 29 7.80 22.87 9.68
C TYR A 29 7.35 23.51 10.99
N TYR A 30 8.17 23.32 12.03
CA TYR A 30 8.27 24.23 13.16
C TYR A 30 9.44 25.18 12.93
N ASN A 31 9.26 26.44 13.33
CA ASN A 31 10.24 27.48 13.08
C ASN A 31 10.18 28.55 14.19
N ILE A 32 11.23 29.37 14.29
CA ILE A 32 11.24 30.55 15.15
C ILE A 32 10.23 31.57 14.62
N SER A 33 10.33 31.91 13.33
CA SER A 33 9.44 32.84 12.64
C SER A 33 9.45 32.59 11.14
N ASN A 34 8.34 32.91 10.46
CA ASN A 34 8.28 32.89 8.99
C ASN A 34 9.08 34.05 8.39
N SER A 35 9.64 33.84 7.20
CA SER A 35 10.35 34.88 6.44
C SER A 35 9.44 35.45 5.34
N SER A 36 9.87 36.53 4.69
CA SER A 36 9.19 37.05 3.50
C SER A 36 9.14 36.04 2.35
N ASN A 37 10.19 35.24 2.20
CA ASN A 37 10.30 34.26 1.12
C ASN A 37 9.49 32.99 1.42
N LEU A 38 9.37 32.63 2.70
CA LEU A 38 8.63 31.46 3.16
C LEU A 38 7.61 31.89 4.24
N PRO A 39 6.53 32.58 3.83
CA PRO A 39 5.59 33.23 4.75
C PRO A 39 4.73 32.25 5.55
N SER A 40 4.80 30.96 5.23
CA SER A 40 4.00 29.89 5.85
C SER A 40 4.80 28.65 6.24
N LYS A 41 6.13 28.76 6.43
CA LYS A 41 7.00 27.68 6.93
C LYS A 41 6.85 27.38 8.42
N CYS A 42 5.73 27.70 9.02
CA CYS A 42 5.41 27.30 10.37
C CYS A 42 3.97 26.80 10.37
N LEU A 43 3.79 25.52 10.74
CA LEU A 43 2.49 24.88 10.82
C LEU A 43 1.55 25.68 11.73
N THR A 44 0.32 25.87 11.28
CA THR A 44 -0.73 26.57 12.05
C THR A 44 -1.79 25.59 12.54
N LYS A 45 -2.55 25.96 13.57
CA LYS A 45 -3.65 25.11 14.07
C LYS A 45 -4.72 24.90 13.00
N ALA A 46 -5.05 25.94 12.23
CA ALA A 46 -6.03 25.85 11.15
C ALA A 46 -5.57 24.88 10.04
N GLU A 47 -4.30 24.96 9.65
CA GLU A 47 -3.72 24.03 8.68
C GLU A 47 -3.71 22.59 9.22
N LEU A 48 -3.24 22.37 10.45
CA LEU A 48 -3.21 21.05 11.08
C LEU A 48 -4.61 20.42 11.15
N THR A 49 -5.61 21.19 11.58
CA THR A 49 -7.01 20.74 11.61
C THR A 49 -7.51 20.35 10.23
N ALA A 50 -7.19 21.12 9.18
CA ALA A 50 -7.59 20.80 7.82
C ALA A 50 -6.94 19.50 7.30
N LEU A 51 -5.64 19.30 7.58
CA LEU A 51 -4.92 18.08 7.23
C LEU A 51 -5.53 16.85 7.91
N HIS A 52 -5.75 16.91 9.22
CA HIS A 52 -6.37 15.82 9.97
C HIS A 52 -7.81 15.55 9.53
N ALA A 53 -8.61 16.60 9.23
CA ALA A 53 -9.98 16.45 8.73
C ALA A 53 -10.03 15.73 7.36
N ALA A 54 -9.01 15.88 6.52
CA ALA A 54 -8.85 15.15 5.27
C ALA A 54 -8.31 13.71 5.47
N GLY A 55 -8.08 13.28 6.71
CA GLY A 55 -7.54 11.95 7.03
C GLY A 55 -6.03 11.82 6.86
N LEU A 56 -5.31 12.92 6.65
CA LEU A 56 -3.85 12.93 6.53
C LEU A 56 -3.20 12.89 7.90
N THR A 57 -2.11 12.14 8.02
CA THR A 57 -1.22 12.24 9.19
C THR A 57 -0.22 13.39 9.01
N VAL A 58 0.36 13.87 10.11
CA VAL A 58 1.36 14.94 10.09
C VAL A 58 2.60 14.50 10.85
N ALA A 59 3.78 14.81 10.32
CA ALA A 59 5.03 14.78 11.08
C ALA A 59 5.66 16.18 11.07
N VAL A 60 6.57 16.45 11.99
CA VAL A 60 7.14 17.80 12.15
C VAL A 60 8.65 17.82 12.21
N VAL A 61 9.24 18.82 11.54
CA VAL A 61 10.66 19.14 11.61
C VAL A 61 10.86 20.58 12.05
N PHE A 62 11.74 20.80 13.02
CA PHE A 62 12.19 22.12 13.39
C PHE A 62 13.35 22.55 12.49
N GLN A 63 13.19 23.69 11.80
CA GLN A 63 14.25 24.29 11.00
C GLN A 63 14.19 25.82 11.03
N ALA A 64 15.12 26.41 11.78
CA ALA A 64 15.41 27.85 11.78
C ALA A 64 16.86 28.06 11.35
N GLY A 65 17.12 28.02 10.04
CA GLY A 65 18.48 27.98 9.46
C GLY A 65 19.03 26.56 9.39
N GLY A 66 19.12 25.86 10.53
CA GLY A 66 19.51 24.44 10.58
C GLY A 66 20.95 24.16 10.11
N GLY A 67 21.83 25.16 10.16
CA GLY A 67 23.20 25.04 9.66
C GLY A 67 23.32 25.08 8.13
N ALA A 68 22.24 25.42 7.42
CA ALA A 68 22.26 25.55 5.96
C ALA A 68 23.41 26.44 5.48
N ASN A 69 23.97 26.10 4.32
CA ASN A 69 25.13 26.77 3.73
C ASN A 69 26.38 26.80 4.65
N GLY A 70 26.55 25.77 5.48
CA GLY A 70 27.72 25.62 6.36
C GLY A 70 27.70 26.52 7.59
N LYS A 71 26.57 27.15 7.92
CA LYS A 71 26.44 28.09 9.04
C LYS A 71 26.35 27.37 10.39
N LEU A 72 27.46 26.79 10.82
CA LEU A 72 27.55 25.96 12.03
C LEU A 72 27.09 26.66 13.31
N SER A 73 27.15 27.99 13.38
CA SER A 73 26.67 28.77 14.53
C SER A 73 25.18 28.59 14.83
N ASP A 74 24.39 28.16 13.84
CA ASP A 74 22.99 27.78 14.04
C ASP A 74 22.85 26.53 14.93
N LEU A 75 23.87 25.66 14.96
CA LEU A 75 23.90 24.37 15.65
C LEU A 75 24.78 24.42 16.91
N SER A 76 24.58 25.43 17.76
CA SER A 76 25.28 25.63 19.05
C SER A 76 24.44 25.20 20.25
N ASP A 77 25.05 24.94 21.41
CA ASP A 77 24.33 24.58 22.65
C ASP A 77 23.18 25.53 22.99
N ALA A 78 23.43 26.84 22.93
CA ALA A 78 22.43 27.86 23.24
C ALA A 78 21.24 27.79 22.26
N ASN A 79 21.52 27.55 20.98
CA ASN A 79 20.48 27.34 19.99
C ASN A 79 19.75 26.02 20.19
N GLY A 80 20.43 24.93 20.56
CA GLY A 80 19.79 23.65 20.86
C GLY A 80 18.73 23.79 21.95
N SER A 81 19.05 24.48 23.05
CA SER A 81 18.08 24.77 24.10
C SER A 81 16.95 25.70 23.64
N ARG A 82 17.27 26.75 22.87
CA ARG A 82 16.26 27.70 22.36
C ARG A 82 15.27 27.03 21.41
N ASP A 83 15.80 26.28 20.46
CA ASP A 83 15.05 25.65 19.38
C ASP A 83 14.14 24.56 19.95
N ALA A 84 14.65 23.75 20.89
CA ALA A 84 13.83 22.76 21.60
C ALA A 84 12.68 23.41 22.38
N LYS A 85 12.95 24.48 23.14
CA LYS A 85 11.89 25.22 23.86
C LYS A 85 10.84 25.78 22.91
N ARG A 86 11.27 26.33 21.77
CA ARG A 86 10.34 26.83 20.75
C ARG A 86 9.48 25.70 20.18
N ALA A 87 10.11 24.58 19.83
CA ALA A 87 9.42 23.42 19.27
C ALA A 87 8.41 22.84 20.27
N LEU A 88 8.78 22.72 21.54
CA LEU A 88 7.87 22.30 22.62
C LEU A 88 6.67 23.23 22.80
N LYS A 89 6.90 24.55 22.72
CA LYS A 89 5.79 25.51 22.76
C LYS A 89 4.86 25.33 21.57
N LEU A 90 5.39 25.17 20.36
CA LEU A 90 4.57 24.92 19.16
C LEU A 90 3.80 23.61 19.27
N ALA A 91 4.45 22.55 19.73
CA ALA A 91 3.85 21.24 19.96
C ALA A 91 2.68 21.35 20.95
N ALA A 92 2.86 22.06 22.06
CA ALA A 92 1.80 22.30 23.04
C ALA A 92 0.65 23.14 22.47
N ASP A 93 0.96 24.26 21.80
CA ASP A 93 -0.05 25.17 21.22
C ASP A 93 -0.88 24.47 20.13
N LEU A 94 -0.27 23.53 19.39
CA LEU A 94 -0.92 22.77 18.32
C LEU A 94 -1.58 21.48 18.80
N GLY A 95 -1.32 21.05 20.04
CA GLY A 95 -1.81 19.80 20.59
C GLY A 95 -1.16 18.57 19.96
N GLN A 96 0.13 18.66 19.60
CA GLN A 96 0.90 17.52 19.12
C GLN A 96 1.00 16.46 20.24
N PRO A 97 0.56 15.21 20.00
CA PRO A 97 0.58 14.16 21.01
C PRO A 97 2.00 13.81 21.48
N THR A 98 2.18 13.65 22.78
CA THR A 98 3.44 13.11 23.35
C THR A 98 3.70 11.71 22.81
N GLY A 99 4.97 11.34 22.63
CA GLY A 99 5.37 10.09 21.99
C GLY A 99 5.37 10.14 20.45
N SER A 100 4.86 11.19 19.82
CA SER A 100 5.09 11.45 18.39
C SER A 100 6.51 11.99 18.14
N GLY A 101 6.91 12.05 16.87
CA GLY A 101 8.24 12.47 16.46
C GLY A 101 8.42 13.98 16.39
N LEU A 102 9.63 14.44 16.66
CA LEU A 102 10.04 15.81 16.46
C LEU A 102 11.47 15.83 15.91
N TYR A 103 11.58 16.11 14.61
CA TYR A 103 12.86 16.17 13.91
C TYR A 103 13.53 17.54 14.10
N PHE A 104 14.86 17.58 14.12
CA PHE A 104 15.64 18.81 14.02
C PHE A 104 16.57 18.72 12.81
N ALA A 105 16.60 19.77 12.00
CA ALA A 105 17.35 19.78 10.75
C ALA A 105 18.83 20.15 10.94
N VAL A 106 19.70 19.37 10.30
CA VAL A 106 21.10 19.65 10.00
C VAL A 106 21.24 19.68 8.48
N ASP A 107 21.06 20.86 7.90
CA ASP A 107 20.83 21.06 6.47
C ASP A 107 22.12 21.38 5.70
N HIS A 108 23.18 20.63 6.00
CA HIS A 108 24.48 20.74 5.35
C HIS A 108 25.32 19.47 5.60
N ASP A 109 26.23 19.15 4.69
CA ASP A 109 27.12 17.98 4.84
C ASP A 109 28.35 18.29 5.71
N TYR A 110 28.14 18.32 7.03
CA TYR A 110 29.23 18.48 7.98
C TYR A 110 30.05 17.20 8.14
N VAL A 111 31.36 17.30 7.87
CA VAL A 111 32.29 16.15 7.94
C VAL A 111 33.44 16.35 8.93
N ALA A 112 33.76 17.61 9.27
CA ALA A 112 34.87 17.91 10.14
C ALA A 112 34.58 17.40 11.57
N PRO A 113 35.53 16.74 12.25
CA PRO A 113 35.31 16.20 13.59
C PRO A 113 34.85 17.24 14.62
N GLY A 114 35.33 18.49 14.51
CA GLY A 114 34.92 19.59 15.39
C GLY A 114 33.46 19.99 15.19
N ASP A 115 33.03 20.13 13.94
CA ASP A 115 31.65 20.46 13.57
C ASP A 115 30.69 19.36 14.06
N LEU A 116 31.03 18.09 13.81
CA LEU A 116 30.27 16.94 14.28
C LEU A 116 30.16 16.91 15.81
N ALA A 117 31.23 17.27 16.54
CA ALA A 117 31.19 17.35 18.00
C ALA A 117 30.26 18.47 18.49
N GLN A 118 30.25 19.63 17.82
CA GLN A 118 29.33 20.71 18.14
C GLN A 118 27.87 20.33 17.87
N ILE A 119 27.60 19.65 16.74
CA ILE A 119 26.26 19.14 16.40
C ILE A 119 25.78 18.12 17.43
N VAL A 120 26.66 17.21 17.88
CA VAL A 120 26.35 16.28 18.99
C VAL A 120 25.96 17.06 20.26
N SER A 121 26.67 18.13 20.58
CA SER A 121 26.37 18.97 21.74
C SER A 121 25.03 19.70 21.61
N TYR A 122 24.73 20.24 20.42
CA TYR A 122 23.41 20.80 20.09
C TYR A 122 22.28 19.78 20.36
N PHE A 123 22.39 18.56 19.82
CA PHE A 123 21.38 17.52 20.01
C PHE A 123 21.29 17.02 21.46
N ALA A 124 22.40 17.05 22.22
CA ALA A 124 22.35 16.76 23.65
C ALA A 124 21.51 17.80 24.41
N LYS A 125 21.61 19.10 24.05
CA LYS A 125 20.73 20.14 24.61
C LYS A 125 19.27 19.94 24.19
N VAL A 126 19.03 19.63 22.90
CA VAL A 126 17.67 19.35 22.42
C VAL A 126 17.05 18.18 23.19
N LYS A 127 17.75 17.05 23.29
CA LYS A 127 17.26 15.86 24.02
C LYS A 127 16.95 16.16 25.48
N ALA A 128 17.81 16.92 26.16
CA ALA A 128 17.61 17.30 27.55
C ALA A 128 16.35 18.16 27.73
N GLU A 129 16.09 19.12 26.84
CA GLU A 129 14.90 19.97 26.93
C GLU A 129 13.62 19.21 26.55
N LEU A 130 13.66 18.29 25.58
CA LEU A 130 12.51 17.48 25.23
C LEU A 130 12.06 16.55 26.37
N ASP A 131 13.01 16.10 27.19
CA ASP A 131 12.74 15.32 28.42
C ASP A 131 11.85 14.09 28.14
N GLY A 132 12.13 13.39 27.04
CA GLY A 132 11.39 12.17 26.64
C GLY A 132 9.95 12.38 26.16
N ARG A 133 9.45 13.62 26.08
CA ARG A 133 8.07 13.90 25.65
C ARG A 133 7.79 13.57 24.18
N TYR A 134 8.82 13.66 23.34
CA TYR A 134 8.75 13.39 21.90
C TYR A 134 9.94 12.53 21.48
N VAL A 135 9.73 11.69 20.48
CA VAL A 135 10.79 10.88 19.89
C VAL A 135 11.67 11.79 19.04
N LEU A 136 12.92 11.98 19.47
CA LEU A 136 13.83 12.93 18.85
C LEU A 136 14.38 12.36 17.53
N GLY A 137 14.17 13.12 16.45
CA GLY A 137 14.70 12.81 15.13
C GLY A 137 15.72 13.81 14.61
N VAL A 138 16.53 13.38 13.64
CA VAL A 138 17.40 14.27 12.86
C VAL A 138 17.03 14.21 11.38
N TYR A 139 16.97 15.37 10.73
CA TYR A 139 17.06 15.49 9.27
C TYR A 139 18.50 15.85 8.88
N GLY A 140 19.15 15.13 7.96
CA GLY A 140 20.50 15.47 7.50
C GLY A 140 21.26 14.35 6.79
N SER A 141 22.60 14.43 6.80
CA SER A 141 23.48 13.41 6.19
C SER A 141 23.57 12.12 7.00
N GLY A 142 23.91 11.01 6.35
CA GLY A 142 24.05 9.73 7.05
C GLY A 142 25.21 9.68 8.06
N LEU A 143 26.26 10.48 7.86
CA LEU A 143 27.37 10.61 8.81
C LEU A 143 26.91 11.29 10.10
N VAL A 144 26.20 12.42 9.99
CA VAL A 144 25.62 13.12 11.14
C VAL A 144 24.62 12.20 11.85
N ALA A 145 23.71 11.58 11.10
CA ALA A 145 22.71 10.67 11.65
C ALA A 145 23.34 9.53 12.45
N ARG A 146 24.37 8.86 11.91
CA ARG A 146 25.09 7.79 12.61
C ARG A 146 25.77 8.29 13.87
N LYS A 147 26.43 9.45 13.81
CA LYS A 147 27.10 10.03 14.98
C LYS A 147 26.13 10.28 16.13
N LEU A 148 24.94 10.80 15.83
CA LEU A 148 23.90 11.08 16.81
C LEU A 148 23.24 9.80 17.34
N HIS A 149 22.94 8.86 16.45
CA HIS A 149 22.36 7.56 16.80
C HIS A 149 23.28 6.73 17.70
N ASP A 150 24.57 6.60 17.36
CA ASP A 150 25.56 5.84 18.14
C ASP A 150 25.79 6.44 19.55
N LYS A 151 25.45 7.72 19.74
CA LYS A 151 25.44 8.40 21.04
C LYS A 151 24.11 8.27 21.79
N GLY A 152 23.14 7.57 21.21
CA GLY A 152 21.79 7.42 21.76
C GLY A 152 21.06 8.75 21.86
N LEU A 153 21.33 9.73 20.98
CA LEU A 153 20.69 11.05 21.03
C LEU A 153 19.41 11.09 20.19
N VAL A 154 19.33 10.33 19.10
CA VAL A 154 18.18 10.34 18.19
C VAL A 154 17.71 8.90 17.96
N ASP A 155 16.40 8.73 17.82
CA ASP A 155 15.76 7.45 17.51
C ASP A 155 15.16 7.44 16.10
N LEU A 156 14.88 8.63 15.54
CA LEU A 156 14.40 8.79 14.17
C LEU A 156 15.48 9.43 13.29
N VAL A 157 15.64 8.90 12.07
CA VAL A 157 16.61 9.39 11.09
C VAL A 157 15.89 9.68 9.78
N TRP A 158 15.87 10.94 9.38
CA TRP A 158 15.40 11.39 8.08
C TRP A 158 16.61 11.79 7.24
N LEU A 159 16.97 10.98 6.26
CA LEU A 159 18.07 11.28 5.36
C LEU A 159 17.62 12.28 4.30
N SER A 160 18.45 13.30 4.05
CA SER A 160 18.22 14.22 2.92
C SER A 160 18.33 13.49 1.59
N GLY A 161 17.75 14.06 0.52
CA GLY A 161 17.82 13.49 -0.83
C GLY A 161 19.22 13.52 -1.45
N SER A 162 20.20 14.09 -0.75
CA SER A 162 21.57 14.22 -1.20
C SER A 162 22.36 12.92 -1.04
N LEU A 163 22.26 12.03 -2.03
CA LEU A 163 23.04 10.77 -2.09
C LEU A 163 24.58 10.96 -2.12
N GLY A 164 25.05 12.18 -2.41
CA GLY A 164 26.46 12.57 -2.35
C GLY A 164 26.93 13.00 -0.96
N TRP A 165 26.02 13.28 -0.03
CA TRP A 165 26.38 13.64 1.34
C TRP A 165 26.98 12.47 2.08
N SER A 166 27.89 12.80 2.98
CA SER A 166 28.74 11.86 3.68
C SER A 166 27.91 10.87 4.49
N GLY A 167 28.19 9.57 4.29
CA GLY A 167 27.52 8.48 5.00
C GLY A 167 26.07 8.21 4.58
N THR A 168 25.44 8.98 3.68
CA THR A 168 24.03 8.77 3.29
C THR A 168 23.82 7.39 2.66
N ARG A 169 24.68 6.99 1.70
CA ARG A 169 24.56 5.67 1.05
C ARG A 169 24.79 4.50 2.01
N SER A 170 25.71 4.63 2.96
CA SER A 170 25.93 3.59 3.96
C SER A 170 24.79 3.53 4.96
N ALA A 171 24.22 4.66 5.39
CA ALA A 171 23.03 4.69 6.24
C ALA A 171 21.82 4.01 5.56
N LEU A 172 21.59 4.26 4.28
CA LEU A 172 20.56 3.56 3.49
C LEU A 172 20.81 2.05 3.44
N LYS A 173 22.04 1.63 3.10
CA LYS A 173 22.45 0.22 3.01
C LYS A 173 22.31 -0.51 4.34
N ASP A 174 22.69 0.14 5.44
CA ASP A 174 22.72 -0.45 6.77
C ASP A 174 21.34 -0.39 7.47
N GLY A 175 20.33 0.20 6.82
CA GLY A 175 18.98 0.35 7.39
C GLY A 175 18.88 1.42 8.48
N LEU A 176 19.89 2.28 8.64
CA LEU A 176 19.93 3.37 9.61
C LEU A 176 19.15 4.60 9.08
N TRP A 177 17.85 4.42 8.84
CA TRP A 177 16.94 5.48 8.41
C TRP A 177 15.49 5.11 8.69
N THR A 178 14.69 6.11 9.01
CA THR A 178 13.22 6.04 9.09
C THR A 178 12.58 6.67 7.87
N LEU A 179 13.10 7.82 7.41
CA LEU A 179 12.67 8.51 6.20
C LEU A 179 13.85 8.79 5.30
N PHE A 180 13.62 8.83 3.99
CA PHE A 180 14.57 9.30 3.00
C PHE A 180 13.86 10.24 2.04
N GLN A 181 14.29 11.50 2.01
CA GLN A 181 13.75 12.47 1.06
C GLN A 181 14.14 12.06 -0.36
N LYS A 182 13.17 12.04 -1.26
CA LYS A 182 13.32 11.56 -2.62
C LYS A 182 12.39 12.34 -3.54
N ASP A 183 12.81 12.57 -4.78
CA ASP A 183 12.02 13.30 -5.77
C ASP A 183 11.76 14.74 -5.28
N MET A 184 12.84 15.54 -5.33
CA MET A 184 12.92 16.90 -4.82
C MET A 184 12.42 17.92 -5.86
N GLU A 185 12.05 19.11 -5.40
CA GLU A 185 11.67 20.26 -6.25
C GLU A 185 10.48 19.93 -7.18
N LEU A 186 9.46 19.24 -6.66
CA LEU A 186 8.26 18.89 -7.40
C LEU A 186 7.16 19.94 -7.23
N ASP A 187 6.35 20.12 -8.27
CA ASP A 187 5.21 21.03 -8.25
C ASP A 187 3.90 20.31 -7.90
N LEU A 188 3.09 20.92 -7.02
CA LEU A 188 1.69 20.51 -6.86
C LEU A 188 0.88 20.88 -8.12
N PRO A 189 0.09 19.94 -8.68
CA PRO A 189 -0.61 20.12 -9.96
C PRO A 189 -1.78 21.12 -9.89
N PHE A 190 -2.06 21.69 -8.72
CA PHE A 190 -3.20 22.58 -8.45
C PHE A 190 -2.80 23.85 -7.71
N GLY A 191 -1.49 24.17 -7.58
CA GLY A 191 -1.08 25.23 -6.66
C GLY A 191 0.22 25.97 -6.90
N GLY A 192 1.11 25.58 -7.83
CA GLY A 192 2.42 26.23 -7.99
C GLY A 192 3.20 26.30 -6.67
N ILE A 193 3.02 25.27 -5.84
CA ILE A 193 3.65 25.10 -4.54
C ILE A 193 4.60 23.92 -4.69
N ASP A 194 5.87 24.19 -4.39
CA ASP A 194 6.91 23.18 -4.41
C ASP A 194 6.77 22.28 -3.18
N TYR A 195 7.00 20.99 -3.38
CA TYR A 195 7.08 19.98 -2.33
C TYR A 195 8.19 18.97 -2.67
N ASP A 196 8.66 18.27 -1.64
CA ASP A 196 9.60 17.17 -1.79
C ASP A 196 8.91 15.85 -1.40
N GLY A 197 9.19 14.79 -2.15
CA GLY A 197 8.74 13.45 -1.80
C GLY A 197 9.58 12.83 -0.69
N ASN A 198 8.99 11.86 0.02
CA ASN A 198 9.68 11.13 1.07
C ASN A 198 9.30 9.64 1.02
N VAL A 199 10.29 8.79 1.18
CA VAL A 199 10.14 7.34 1.30
C VAL A 199 10.26 6.96 2.77
N PHE A 200 9.36 6.11 3.24
CA PHE A 200 9.39 5.54 4.59
C PHE A 200 10.02 4.15 4.61
N ASN A 201 10.89 3.90 5.59
CA ASN A 201 11.46 2.58 5.80
C ASN A 201 10.45 1.65 6.47
N ALA A 202 9.85 0.73 5.71
CA ALA A 202 8.87 -0.21 6.23
C ALA A 202 9.42 -1.20 7.28
N ALA A 203 10.74 -1.25 7.52
CA ALA A 203 11.35 -2.06 8.57
C ALA A 203 11.17 -1.47 9.98
N VAL A 204 10.73 -0.22 10.10
CA VAL A 204 10.38 0.41 11.38
C VAL A 204 8.87 0.66 11.44
N ALA A 205 8.30 0.75 12.65
CA ALA A 205 6.86 0.90 12.79
C ALA A 205 6.40 2.27 12.25
N HIS A 206 6.98 3.35 12.77
CA HIS A 206 6.57 4.71 12.49
C HIS A 206 7.77 5.62 12.15
N PHE A 207 7.48 6.75 11.53
CA PHE A 207 8.42 7.87 11.39
C PHE A 207 8.03 9.05 12.29
N GLY A 208 7.22 8.80 13.33
CA GLY A 208 6.83 9.83 14.30
C GLY A 208 5.66 10.71 13.85
N GLN A 209 4.94 10.29 12.82
CA GLN A 209 3.69 10.91 12.40
C GLN A 209 2.57 10.77 13.43
N PHE A 210 1.65 11.72 13.45
CA PHE A 210 0.53 11.77 14.38
C PHE A 210 -0.76 12.23 13.67
N ALA A 211 -1.88 11.77 14.23
CA ALA A 211 -3.23 12.18 13.88
C ALA A 211 -3.85 12.99 15.04
N ALA A 212 -5.12 13.39 14.90
CA ALA A 212 -5.82 14.18 15.92
C ALA A 212 -6.00 13.43 17.25
N ASP A 213 -6.04 12.10 17.21
CA ASP A 213 -6.30 11.19 18.32
C ASP A 213 -5.03 10.60 18.96
N GLY A 214 -3.85 10.78 18.36
CA GLY A 214 -2.60 10.33 18.96
C GLY A 214 -1.44 10.10 17.98
N PRO A 215 -0.30 9.58 18.48
CA PRO A 215 0.76 9.01 17.65
C PRO A 215 0.21 7.84 16.83
N VAL A 216 0.71 7.68 15.61
CA VAL A 216 0.26 6.63 14.70
C VAL A 216 1.40 5.65 14.45
N GLU A 217 1.23 4.40 14.89
CA GLU A 217 2.27 3.37 14.76
C GLU A 217 2.53 2.94 13.33
N THR A 218 1.55 2.99 12.43
CA THR A 218 1.71 2.74 11.00
C THR A 218 0.80 3.70 10.25
N PRO A 219 1.27 4.52 9.30
CA PRO A 219 0.39 5.42 8.60
C PRO A 219 -0.70 4.61 7.89
N ARG A 220 -1.94 5.10 7.95
CA ARG A 220 -3.08 4.50 7.26
C ARG A 220 -2.73 4.33 5.79
N ALA A 221 -2.47 3.08 5.38
CA ALA A 221 -2.09 2.66 4.04
C ALA A 221 -1.07 3.58 3.32
N VAL A 222 0.17 3.68 3.83
CA VAL A 222 1.32 3.79 2.91
C VAL A 222 1.34 2.48 2.13
N GLY A 223 0.61 2.42 1.03
CA GLY A 223 0.72 1.32 0.08
C GLY A 223 2.14 1.36 -0.47
N ALA A 224 3.03 0.54 0.08
CA ALA A 224 4.45 0.49 -0.26
C ALA A 224 4.64 0.25 -1.76
N SER A 225 4.71 1.34 -2.51
CA SER A 225 5.06 1.34 -3.91
C SER A 225 6.57 1.35 -4.00
N ALA A 226 7.16 0.23 -4.38
CA ALA A 226 8.58 0.14 -4.64
C ALA A 226 8.82 -0.11 -6.13
N THR A 227 9.79 0.57 -6.73
CA THR A 227 10.15 0.35 -8.14
C THR A 227 11.35 -0.58 -8.21
N PHE A 228 11.26 -1.60 -9.05
CA PHE A 228 12.28 -2.62 -9.23
C PHE A 228 12.80 -2.61 -10.66
N ALA A 229 14.11 -2.83 -10.83
CA ALA A 229 14.70 -3.25 -12.09
C ALA A 229 14.73 -4.78 -12.16
N ILE A 230 14.36 -5.32 -13.31
CA ILE A 230 14.51 -6.76 -13.60
C ILE A 230 16.00 -7.08 -13.76
N THR A 231 16.49 -8.08 -13.03
CA THR A 231 17.92 -8.49 -13.04
C THR A 231 18.19 -9.79 -13.80
N ALA A 232 17.14 -10.48 -14.26
CA ALA A 232 17.28 -11.71 -15.02
C ALA A 232 17.86 -11.43 -16.41
N ARG A 233 19.08 -11.92 -16.68
CA ARG A 233 19.78 -11.76 -17.98
C ARG A 233 18.95 -12.16 -19.20
N GLY A 234 18.10 -13.18 -19.04
CA GLY A 234 17.20 -13.67 -20.10
C GLY A 234 15.83 -13.02 -20.12
N GLY A 235 15.56 -12.02 -19.27
CA GLY A 235 14.24 -11.46 -18.99
C GLY A 235 13.43 -12.25 -17.93
N LEU A 236 12.44 -11.60 -17.32
CA LEU A 236 11.63 -12.14 -16.22
C LEU A 236 10.15 -12.24 -16.64
N ASN A 237 9.52 -13.35 -16.26
CA ASN A 237 8.11 -13.62 -16.57
C ASN A 237 7.19 -12.87 -15.59
N LEU A 238 6.21 -12.15 -16.14
CA LEU A 238 5.01 -11.71 -15.45
C LEU A 238 4.00 -12.86 -15.47
N ARG A 239 3.56 -13.28 -14.30
CA ARG A 239 2.60 -14.38 -14.11
C ARG A 239 1.29 -13.90 -13.54
N ALA A 240 0.26 -14.70 -13.78
CA ALA A 240 -1.08 -14.37 -13.35
C ALA A 240 -1.33 -14.50 -11.83
N GLY A 241 -0.43 -15.17 -11.12
CA GLY A 241 -0.45 -15.34 -9.68
C GLY A 241 0.93 -15.66 -9.10
N PRO A 242 1.06 -15.67 -7.75
CA PRO A 242 2.32 -15.80 -7.03
C PRO A 242 2.79 -17.26 -6.94
N GLY A 243 3.26 -17.83 -8.05
CA GLY A 243 3.76 -19.21 -8.11
C GLY A 243 4.16 -19.65 -9.52
N GLU A 244 4.93 -20.73 -9.61
CA GLU A 244 5.39 -21.26 -10.91
C GLU A 244 4.29 -21.97 -11.71
N SER A 245 3.24 -22.45 -11.03
CA SER A 245 2.06 -23.08 -11.63
C SER A 245 1.13 -22.08 -12.35
N PHE A 246 1.25 -20.79 -12.06
CA PHE A 246 0.45 -19.75 -12.69
C PHE A 246 0.93 -19.45 -14.11
N GLY A 247 -0.02 -19.28 -15.02
CA GLY A 247 0.26 -18.96 -16.42
C GLY A 247 1.13 -17.70 -16.58
N VAL A 248 2.06 -17.75 -17.53
CA VAL A 248 2.86 -16.59 -17.93
C VAL A 248 2.01 -15.69 -18.82
N ILE A 249 1.84 -14.43 -18.40
CA ILE A 249 1.14 -13.39 -19.17
C ILE A 249 2.07 -12.84 -20.25
N GLN A 250 3.27 -12.41 -19.81
CA GLN A 250 4.26 -11.76 -20.66
C GLN A 250 5.65 -11.93 -20.05
N LYS A 251 6.69 -11.71 -20.86
CA LYS A 251 8.09 -11.69 -20.41
C LYS A 251 8.70 -10.31 -20.68
N TYR A 252 9.38 -9.75 -19.69
CA TYR A 252 10.00 -8.43 -19.78
C TYR A 252 11.53 -8.54 -19.77
N PRO A 253 12.24 -7.72 -20.57
CA PRO A 253 13.70 -7.79 -20.67
C PRO A 253 14.40 -7.32 -19.39
N LEU A 254 15.69 -7.63 -19.28
CA LEU A 254 16.62 -7.08 -18.28
C LEU A 254 16.50 -5.55 -18.21
N ASP A 255 16.67 -4.99 -17.00
CA ASP A 255 16.63 -3.56 -16.68
C ASP A 255 15.26 -2.87 -16.86
N THR A 256 14.20 -3.60 -17.23
CA THR A 256 12.83 -3.06 -17.22
C THR A 256 12.46 -2.63 -15.80
N LEU A 257 11.94 -1.40 -15.66
CA LEU A 257 11.43 -0.88 -14.41
C LEU A 257 9.96 -1.29 -14.21
N VAL A 258 9.62 -1.79 -13.03
CA VAL A 258 8.26 -2.21 -12.65
C VAL A 258 7.95 -1.75 -11.24
N ARG A 259 6.70 -1.39 -10.96
CA ARG A 259 6.26 -0.95 -9.63
C ARG A 259 5.72 -2.14 -8.85
N GLY A 260 6.41 -2.60 -7.82
CA GLY A 260 5.88 -3.58 -6.86
C GLY A 260 4.83 -2.95 -5.95
N VAL A 261 3.69 -3.63 -5.88
CA VAL A 261 2.49 -3.22 -5.13
C VAL A 261 2.40 -3.99 -3.80
N LYS A 262 2.77 -5.27 -3.81
CA LYS A 262 2.64 -6.19 -2.67
C LYS A 262 3.50 -7.43 -2.86
N GLN A 263 4.00 -8.04 -1.78
CA GLN A 263 4.70 -9.32 -1.85
C GLN A 263 3.91 -10.46 -1.18
N ILE A 264 3.86 -11.62 -1.84
CA ILE A 264 3.24 -12.86 -1.37
C ILE A 264 4.28 -13.98 -1.54
N GLY A 265 4.87 -14.45 -0.43
CA GLY A 265 6.00 -15.39 -0.48
C GLY A 265 7.16 -14.84 -1.31
N ASP A 266 7.67 -15.63 -2.25
CA ASP A 266 8.75 -15.25 -3.17
C ASP A 266 8.28 -14.46 -4.41
N TRP A 267 7.06 -13.93 -4.39
CA TRP A 267 6.46 -13.25 -5.54
C TRP A 267 6.01 -11.84 -5.21
N THR A 268 6.38 -10.89 -6.07
CA THR A 268 5.97 -9.49 -5.99
C THR A 268 4.86 -9.25 -7.02
N GLN A 269 3.70 -8.78 -6.57
CA GLN A 269 2.66 -8.19 -7.40
C GLN A 269 3.18 -6.89 -8.00
N VAL A 270 3.10 -6.72 -9.31
CA VAL A 270 3.65 -5.59 -10.03
C VAL A 270 2.60 -4.85 -10.87
N ASP A 271 2.80 -3.55 -10.97
CA ASP A 271 2.14 -2.55 -11.80
C ASP A 271 3.19 -2.06 -12.81
N ILE A 272 2.99 -2.41 -14.07
CA ILE A 272 3.92 -2.17 -15.18
C ILE A 272 3.72 -0.76 -15.73
N GLN A 273 2.47 -0.28 -15.83
CA GLN A 273 2.18 1.03 -16.41
C GLN A 273 2.23 2.17 -15.38
N GLY A 274 2.33 1.84 -14.09
CA GLY A 274 2.39 2.80 -12.99
C GLY A 274 1.05 3.46 -12.67
N ASP A 275 -0.07 2.89 -13.13
CA ASP A 275 -1.41 3.46 -12.99
C ASP A 275 -2.12 3.04 -11.69
N GLY A 276 -1.47 2.19 -10.89
CA GLY A 276 -1.98 1.66 -9.63
C GLY A 276 -2.76 0.35 -9.78
N ALA A 277 -2.97 -0.14 -11.01
CA ALA A 277 -3.54 -1.46 -11.26
C ALA A 277 -2.45 -2.54 -11.27
N SER A 278 -2.79 -3.74 -10.81
CA SER A 278 -1.87 -4.88 -10.84
C SER A 278 -1.93 -5.59 -12.19
N ASP A 279 -0.81 -5.70 -12.88
CA ASP A 279 -0.69 -6.48 -14.11
C ASP A 279 -0.38 -7.96 -13.86
N GLY A 280 0.20 -8.29 -12.70
CA GLY A 280 0.53 -9.68 -12.38
C GLY A 280 1.63 -9.78 -11.32
N TYR A 281 2.34 -10.91 -11.32
CA TYR A 281 3.34 -11.26 -10.32
C TYR A 281 4.66 -11.63 -10.97
N MET A 282 5.76 -11.15 -10.40
CA MET A 282 7.12 -11.49 -10.79
C MET A 282 7.87 -12.08 -9.59
N HIS A 283 8.76 -13.04 -9.84
CA HIS A 283 9.51 -13.68 -8.75
C HIS A 283 10.50 -12.67 -8.14
N SER A 284 10.42 -12.46 -6.83
CA SER A 284 11.08 -11.38 -6.10
C SER A 284 12.62 -11.49 -6.16
N SER A 285 13.18 -12.69 -6.29
CA SER A 285 14.64 -12.88 -6.39
C SER A 285 15.27 -12.25 -7.64
N TYR A 286 14.47 -11.90 -8.64
CA TYR A 286 14.92 -11.28 -9.88
C TYR A 286 14.54 -9.79 -9.97
N LEU A 287 14.02 -9.22 -8.89
CA LEU A 287 13.66 -7.81 -8.78
C LEU A 287 14.64 -7.10 -7.85
N LYS A 288 15.44 -6.18 -8.40
CA LYS A 288 16.32 -5.31 -7.61
C LYS A 288 15.62 -3.99 -7.37
N ALA A 289 15.43 -3.62 -6.11
CA ALA A 289 14.84 -2.34 -5.77
C ALA A 289 15.73 -1.19 -6.29
N GLU A 290 15.15 -0.32 -7.11
CA GLU A 290 15.74 0.95 -7.53
C GLU A 290 15.15 2.12 -6.73
N ILE A 291 13.90 1.97 -6.26
CA ILE A 291 13.17 2.94 -5.43
C ILE A 291 12.37 2.20 -4.35
N GLY A 292 12.52 2.54 -3.07
CA GLY A 292 11.85 1.83 -1.97
C GLY A 292 12.54 0.52 -1.56
N GLY A 293 11.83 -0.34 -0.83
CA GLY A 293 12.27 -1.71 -0.47
C GLY A 293 11.30 -2.76 -1.03
N LEU A 294 11.52 -4.06 -0.81
CA LEU A 294 10.48 -5.04 -1.13
C LEU A 294 9.15 -4.64 -0.46
N PRO A 295 8.00 -4.67 -1.17
CA PRO A 295 6.72 -4.39 -0.53
C PRO A 295 6.55 -5.34 0.66
N VAL A 296 5.86 -4.91 1.72
CA VAL A 296 5.69 -5.72 2.94
C VAL A 296 5.35 -7.16 2.57
N ALA A 297 6.28 -8.07 2.87
CA ALA A 297 6.05 -9.49 2.73
C ALA A 297 4.96 -9.84 3.73
N LEU A 298 3.81 -10.33 3.25
CA LEU A 298 2.83 -10.90 4.14
C LEU A 298 3.43 -12.15 4.79
N THR A 299 3.96 -11.98 6.00
CA THR A 299 4.46 -13.05 6.86
C THR A 299 3.27 -13.65 7.58
N GLY A 300 2.57 -14.51 6.87
CA GLY A 300 1.39 -15.18 7.36
C GLY A 300 0.55 -15.59 6.19
N SER A 301 0.27 -16.88 6.09
CA SER A 301 -0.90 -17.35 5.38
C SER A 301 -2.12 -16.70 6.04
N ILE A 302 -2.56 -15.54 5.53
CA ILE A 302 -4.00 -15.29 5.55
C ILE A 302 -4.53 -16.34 4.59
N SER A 303 -5.08 -17.42 5.11
CA SER A 303 -5.94 -18.29 4.30
C SER A 303 -7.05 -17.37 3.79
N LYS A 304 -6.90 -16.86 2.56
CA LYS A 304 -7.98 -16.14 1.91
C LYS A 304 -9.10 -17.15 1.77
N THR A 305 -10.29 -16.79 2.22
CA THR A 305 -11.46 -17.62 1.92
C THR A 305 -11.77 -17.46 0.42
N PRO A 306 -12.43 -18.43 -0.23
CA PRO A 306 -12.80 -18.32 -1.64
C PRO A 306 -13.62 -17.06 -1.95
N ILE A 307 -14.45 -16.64 -1.00
CA ILE A 307 -15.26 -15.42 -1.14
C ILE A 307 -14.41 -14.14 -1.15
N ASP A 308 -13.28 -14.09 -0.44
CA ASP A 308 -12.36 -12.94 -0.50
C ASP A 308 -11.73 -12.80 -1.90
N ILE A 309 -11.42 -13.92 -2.55
CA ILE A 309 -10.90 -13.95 -3.92
C ILE A 309 -12.01 -13.55 -4.90
N ALA A 310 -13.23 -14.05 -4.71
CA ALA A 310 -14.36 -13.68 -5.54
C ALA A 310 -14.70 -12.19 -5.48
N GLN A 311 -14.63 -11.58 -4.29
CA GLN A 311 -14.83 -10.14 -4.09
C GLN A 311 -13.74 -9.30 -4.77
N ALA A 312 -12.49 -9.78 -4.75
CA ALA A 312 -11.41 -9.13 -5.48
C ALA A 312 -11.68 -9.16 -6.99
N GLU A 313 -12.05 -10.32 -7.56
CA GLU A 313 -12.37 -10.41 -8.99
C GLU A 313 -13.63 -9.60 -9.39
N LEU A 314 -14.61 -9.44 -8.49
CA LEU A 314 -15.74 -8.53 -8.68
C LEU A 314 -15.28 -7.07 -8.83
N SER A 315 -14.34 -6.63 -7.98
CA SER A 315 -13.83 -5.25 -7.99
C SER A 315 -13.08 -4.90 -9.28
N LEU A 316 -12.51 -5.90 -9.97
CA LEU A 316 -11.86 -5.76 -11.26
C LEU A 316 -12.85 -5.63 -12.43
N GLY A 317 -14.15 -5.82 -12.19
CA GLY A 317 -15.19 -5.67 -13.21
C GLY A 317 -15.10 -6.70 -14.34
N VAL A 318 -14.57 -7.90 -14.05
CA VAL A 318 -14.32 -8.94 -15.06
C VAL A 318 -15.60 -9.32 -15.81
N ALA A 319 -15.56 -9.20 -17.14
CA ALA A 319 -16.65 -9.52 -18.05
C ALA A 319 -16.12 -10.15 -19.35
N GLU A 320 -16.94 -10.93 -20.04
CA GLU A 320 -16.66 -11.41 -21.39
C GLU A 320 -16.46 -10.22 -22.34
N VAL A 321 -15.60 -10.41 -23.35
CA VAL A 321 -15.39 -9.41 -24.39
C VAL A 321 -16.26 -9.70 -25.62
N PRO A 322 -16.80 -8.68 -26.30
CA PRO A 322 -17.58 -8.90 -27.52
C PRO A 322 -16.71 -9.45 -28.66
N GLY A 323 -17.30 -10.32 -29.49
CA GLY A 323 -16.64 -10.83 -30.69
C GLY A 323 -15.95 -12.19 -30.45
N PRO A 324 -15.00 -12.58 -31.33
CA PRO A 324 -14.34 -13.88 -31.27
C PRO A 324 -13.18 -13.94 -30.25
N ASP A 325 -12.80 -12.79 -29.68
CA ASP A 325 -11.76 -12.72 -28.66
C ASP A 325 -12.29 -13.22 -27.31
N SER A 326 -11.38 -13.50 -26.39
CA SER A 326 -11.74 -13.91 -25.03
C SER A 326 -11.03 -13.10 -23.98
N ASN A 327 -11.75 -12.77 -22.90
CA ASN A 327 -11.15 -12.13 -21.74
C ASN A 327 -10.06 -13.07 -21.15
N PRO A 328 -8.79 -12.64 -21.10
CA PRO A 328 -7.71 -13.48 -20.61
C PRO A 328 -7.90 -13.90 -19.15
N ARG A 329 -8.60 -13.10 -18.34
CA ARG A 329 -8.94 -13.42 -16.94
C ARG A 329 -9.89 -14.61 -16.86
N ILE A 330 -10.88 -14.68 -17.74
CA ILE A 330 -11.81 -15.82 -17.82
C ILE A 330 -11.07 -17.08 -18.32
N GLY A 331 -10.14 -16.90 -19.25
CA GLY A 331 -9.23 -17.97 -19.68
C GLY A 331 -8.41 -18.57 -18.53
N MET A 332 -8.01 -17.76 -17.55
CA MET A 332 -7.34 -18.24 -16.33
C MET A 332 -8.26 -19.10 -15.46
N TYR A 333 -9.54 -18.71 -15.32
CA TYR A 333 -10.50 -19.51 -14.56
C TYR A 333 -10.66 -20.90 -15.16
N HIS A 334 -10.69 -21.01 -16.50
CA HIS A 334 -10.77 -22.32 -17.15
C HIS A 334 -9.53 -23.19 -16.90
N ALA A 335 -8.36 -22.58 -16.69
CA ALA A 335 -7.13 -23.32 -16.44
C ALA A 335 -7.13 -24.09 -15.11
N THR A 336 -8.02 -23.76 -14.17
CA THR A 336 -8.21 -24.44 -12.87
C THR A 336 -9.25 -25.56 -12.95
N THR A 337 -9.49 -26.10 -14.15
CA THR A 337 -10.45 -27.20 -14.37
C THR A 337 -9.90 -28.16 -15.42
N GLU A 338 -10.36 -29.41 -15.38
CA GLU A 338 -10.04 -30.43 -16.36
C GLU A 338 -10.42 -29.97 -17.77
N GLY A 339 -9.53 -30.27 -18.73
CA GLY A 339 -9.61 -29.79 -20.10
C GLY A 339 -9.09 -28.36 -20.31
N GLY A 340 -8.60 -27.68 -19.28
CA GLY A 340 -7.78 -26.46 -19.39
C GLY A 340 -8.44 -25.27 -20.10
N LYS A 341 -7.62 -24.44 -20.77
CA LYS A 341 -8.02 -23.19 -21.44
C LYS A 341 -9.25 -23.38 -22.35
N ALA A 342 -10.24 -22.51 -22.19
CA ALA A 342 -11.40 -22.42 -23.07
C ALA A 342 -11.70 -20.94 -23.38
N PRO A 343 -12.43 -20.65 -24.48
CA PRO A 343 -12.93 -19.31 -24.76
C PRO A 343 -13.91 -18.84 -23.68
N ASP A 344 -14.00 -17.53 -23.45
CA ASP A 344 -14.89 -16.93 -22.44
C ASP A 344 -16.39 -17.06 -22.75
N GLN A 345 -16.74 -17.45 -23.97
CA GLN A 345 -18.11 -17.87 -24.34
C GLN A 345 -18.46 -19.27 -23.78
N THR A 346 -17.47 -20.04 -23.32
CA THR A 346 -17.70 -21.32 -22.63
C THR A 346 -18.18 -21.04 -21.22
N ALA A 347 -19.20 -21.75 -20.75
CA ALA A 347 -19.71 -21.54 -19.40
C ALA A 347 -18.60 -21.62 -18.34
N TRP A 348 -18.40 -20.53 -17.59
CA TRP A 348 -17.26 -20.35 -16.71
C TRP A 348 -17.61 -20.10 -15.24
N CYS A 349 -18.87 -20.31 -14.82
CA CYS A 349 -19.28 -20.18 -13.42
C CYS A 349 -18.53 -21.17 -12.52
N SER A 350 -18.43 -22.44 -12.91
CA SER A 350 -17.66 -23.44 -12.16
C SER A 350 -16.16 -23.19 -12.21
N SER A 351 -15.65 -22.76 -13.37
CA SER A 351 -14.25 -22.38 -13.54
C SER A 351 -13.85 -21.25 -12.58
N PHE A 352 -14.71 -20.23 -12.46
CA PHE A 352 -14.48 -19.11 -11.54
C PHE A 352 -14.47 -19.54 -10.08
N VAL A 353 -15.44 -20.38 -9.67
CA VAL A 353 -15.49 -20.91 -8.30
C VAL A 353 -14.29 -21.83 -8.03
N SER A 354 -13.90 -22.66 -8.99
CA SER A 354 -12.71 -23.53 -8.90
C SER A 354 -11.45 -22.68 -8.71
N TYR A 355 -11.29 -21.61 -9.51
CA TYR A 355 -10.19 -20.68 -9.35
C TYR A 355 -10.19 -20.06 -7.95
N CYS A 356 -11.32 -19.55 -7.45
CA CYS A 356 -11.39 -18.98 -6.11
C CYS A 356 -11.05 -19.98 -5.00
N VAL A 357 -11.46 -21.24 -5.14
CA VAL A 357 -11.16 -22.32 -4.18
C VAL A 357 -9.68 -22.70 -4.22
N GLU A 358 -9.10 -22.86 -5.41
CA GLU A 358 -7.67 -23.15 -5.58
C GLU A 358 -6.79 -22.00 -5.09
N GLN A 359 -7.16 -20.75 -5.39
CA GLN A 359 -6.46 -19.55 -4.91
C GLN A 359 -6.51 -19.41 -3.38
N ALA A 360 -7.50 -20.03 -2.74
CA ALA A 360 -7.62 -20.14 -1.28
C ALA A 360 -6.79 -21.30 -0.69
N GLY A 361 -6.06 -22.05 -1.53
CA GLY A 361 -5.27 -23.21 -1.12
C GLY A 361 -6.09 -24.48 -0.91
N MET A 362 -7.33 -24.52 -1.41
CA MET A 362 -8.22 -25.68 -1.31
C MET A 362 -8.33 -26.43 -2.62
N LYS A 363 -8.71 -27.70 -2.55
CA LYS A 363 -8.98 -28.50 -3.74
C LYS A 363 -10.44 -28.30 -4.19
N GLY A 364 -10.63 -27.84 -5.43
CA GLY A 364 -11.94 -27.73 -6.06
C GLY A 364 -12.47 -29.08 -6.56
N THR A 365 -13.49 -29.02 -7.41
CA THR A 365 -14.01 -30.19 -8.12
C THR A 365 -13.25 -30.49 -9.42
N ASP A 366 -12.31 -29.62 -9.79
CA ASP A 366 -11.56 -29.63 -11.04
C ASP A 366 -12.47 -29.71 -12.29
N SER A 367 -13.73 -29.28 -12.20
CA SER A 367 -14.73 -29.46 -13.27
C SER A 367 -15.35 -28.15 -13.75
N LYS A 368 -15.52 -28.01 -15.07
CA LYS A 368 -16.28 -26.92 -15.68
C LYS A 368 -17.79 -27.04 -15.45
N GLY A 369 -18.27 -28.22 -15.03
CA GLY A 369 -19.68 -28.47 -14.74
C GLY A 369 -20.08 -27.93 -13.38
N ALA A 370 -20.97 -26.93 -13.33
CA ALA A 370 -21.42 -26.31 -12.09
C ALA A 370 -22.05 -27.30 -11.09
N ARG A 371 -22.69 -28.37 -11.57
CA ARG A 371 -23.28 -29.38 -10.69
C ARG A 371 -22.26 -30.30 -10.02
N SER A 372 -21.00 -30.31 -10.46
CA SER A 372 -19.95 -31.13 -9.84
C SER A 372 -19.81 -30.87 -8.34
N TRP A 373 -20.03 -29.63 -7.89
CA TRP A 373 -20.02 -29.23 -6.49
C TRP A 373 -21.16 -29.89 -5.67
N HIS A 374 -22.26 -30.25 -6.33
CA HIS A 374 -23.36 -31.00 -5.71
C HIS A 374 -23.21 -32.50 -5.91
N ASP A 375 -23.14 -32.95 -7.17
CA ASP A 375 -23.16 -34.37 -7.57
C ASP A 375 -21.89 -35.11 -7.10
N GLY A 376 -20.77 -34.40 -6.96
CA GLY A 376 -19.51 -34.91 -6.42
C GLY A 376 -19.37 -34.74 -4.90
N GLU A 377 -20.43 -34.30 -4.21
CA GLU A 377 -20.48 -34.15 -2.75
C GLU A 377 -19.31 -33.33 -2.18
N TRP A 378 -18.95 -32.22 -2.85
CA TRP A 378 -17.86 -31.36 -2.40
C TRP A 378 -18.20 -30.71 -1.06
N GLY A 379 -17.35 -30.89 -0.05
CA GLY A 379 -17.51 -30.32 1.28
C GLY A 379 -18.73 -30.83 2.06
N GLN A 380 -19.14 -30.10 3.09
CA GLN A 380 -20.34 -30.37 3.88
C GLN A 380 -21.58 -29.70 3.26
N ASP A 381 -22.71 -30.40 3.25
CA ASP A 381 -24.02 -29.79 2.98
C ASP A 381 -24.46 -28.90 4.15
N VAL A 382 -24.59 -27.60 3.89
CA VAL A 382 -25.02 -26.58 4.84
C VAL A 382 -26.27 -25.84 4.35
N THR A 383 -27.08 -26.48 3.50
CA THR A 383 -28.29 -25.88 2.91
C THR A 383 -29.29 -25.37 3.97
N ALA A 384 -29.35 -26.01 5.13
CA ALA A 384 -30.21 -25.59 6.24
C ALA A 384 -29.68 -24.35 6.98
N GLU A 385 -28.37 -24.11 6.98
CA GLU A 385 -27.69 -23.06 7.76
C GLU A 385 -26.56 -22.39 6.97
N PRO A 386 -26.88 -21.73 5.84
CA PRO A 386 -25.86 -21.14 4.98
C PRO A 386 -25.26 -19.88 5.60
N ALA A 387 -23.98 -19.65 5.31
CA ALA A 387 -23.22 -18.47 5.64
C ALA A 387 -22.65 -17.82 4.38
N VAL A 388 -22.32 -16.53 4.48
CA VAL A 388 -21.66 -15.78 3.40
C VAL A 388 -20.40 -16.51 2.97
N GLY A 389 -20.27 -16.74 1.67
CA GLY A 389 -19.12 -17.42 1.07
C GLY A 389 -19.27 -18.92 0.87
N ASP A 390 -20.37 -19.54 1.33
CA ASP A 390 -20.67 -20.92 0.96
C ASP A 390 -20.99 -21.06 -0.53
N ILE A 391 -20.74 -22.22 -1.10
CA ILE A 391 -20.94 -22.49 -2.53
C ILE A 391 -22.39 -22.93 -2.77
N VAL A 392 -23.17 -22.10 -3.44
CA VAL A 392 -24.56 -22.37 -3.82
C VAL A 392 -24.57 -23.06 -5.18
N VAL A 393 -25.26 -24.21 -5.28
CA VAL A 393 -25.35 -25.00 -6.50
C VAL A 393 -26.81 -25.11 -6.95
N PHE A 394 -27.07 -24.75 -8.21
CA PHE A 394 -28.37 -24.87 -8.85
C PHE A 394 -28.31 -25.86 -10.02
N SER A 395 -29.40 -26.60 -10.23
CA SER A 395 -29.71 -27.13 -11.57
C SER A 395 -30.33 -26.03 -12.41
N ARG A 396 -30.06 -26.02 -13.71
CA ARG A 396 -30.58 -25.03 -14.65
C ARG A 396 -31.05 -25.71 -15.93
N VAL A 397 -32.33 -25.61 -16.23
CA VAL A 397 -32.95 -26.23 -17.41
C VAL A 397 -33.64 -25.17 -18.27
N GLY A 398 -33.41 -25.19 -19.58
CA GLY A 398 -34.03 -24.25 -20.53
C GLY A 398 -33.21 -24.08 -21.80
N ASN A 399 -33.81 -23.61 -22.89
CA ASN A 399 -33.15 -23.45 -24.21
C ASN A 399 -32.44 -24.70 -24.74
N GLY A 400 -32.93 -25.90 -24.42
CA GLY A 400 -32.28 -27.17 -24.80
C GLY A 400 -31.04 -27.52 -23.96
N ASP A 401 -30.69 -26.70 -22.96
CA ASP A 401 -29.62 -26.95 -21.98
C ASP A 401 -30.20 -27.61 -20.71
N ASN A 402 -29.46 -28.56 -20.14
CA ASN A 402 -29.72 -29.22 -18.87
C ASN A 402 -28.43 -29.22 -18.05
N GLY A 403 -28.09 -28.04 -17.55
CA GLY A 403 -26.83 -27.76 -16.86
C GLY A 403 -27.04 -27.34 -15.41
N GLY A 404 -26.19 -26.43 -14.94
CA GLY A 404 -26.28 -25.86 -13.60
C GLY A 404 -25.68 -24.48 -13.50
N HIS A 405 -25.76 -23.91 -12.31
CA HIS A 405 -25.07 -22.67 -11.94
C HIS A 405 -24.45 -22.81 -10.56
N VAL A 406 -23.27 -22.25 -10.37
CA VAL A 406 -22.55 -22.26 -9.11
C VAL A 406 -21.99 -20.88 -8.80
N ALA A 407 -22.11 -20.46 -7.55
CA ALA A 407 -21.72 -19.13 -7.09
C ALA A 407 -21.53 -19.14 -5.56
N PHE A 408 -21.05 -18.04 -4.99
CA PHE A 408 -20.92 -17.86 -3.56
C PHE A 408 -22.16 -17.20 -2.94
N PHE A 409 -22.66 -17.76 -1.84
CA PHE A 409 -23.79 -17.27 -1.08
C PHE A 409 -23.50 -15.88 -0.48
N GLN A 410 -24.48 -14.98 -0.54
CA GLN A 410 -24.44 -13.72 0.20
C GLN A 410 -25.63 -13.54 1.14
N SER A 411 -26.84 -13.86 0.68
CA SER A 411 -28.05 -13.77 1.50
C SER A 411 -29.18 -14.58 0.87
N MET A 412 -30.25 -14.83 1.63
CA MET A 412 -31.45 -15.47 1.11
C MET A 412 -32.73 -14.95 1.75
N THR A 413 -33.83 -15.09 1.03
CA THR A 413 -35.20 -15.03 1.54
C THR A 413 -35.80 -16.44 1.54
N GLU A 414 -37.09 -16.56 1.83
CA GLU A 414 -37.80 -17.84 1.69
C GLU A 414 -37.71 -18.41 0.27
N THR A 415 -37.79 -17.56 -0.76
CA THR A 415 -37.92 -17.97 -2.17
C THR A 415 -36.70 -17.68 -3.04
N THR A 416 -35.77 -16.85 -2.56
CA THR A 416 -34.68 -16.32 -3.40
C THR A 416 -33.33 -16.40 -2.69
N ILE A 417 -32.24 -16.56 -3.44
CA ILE A 417 -30.85 -16.52 -2.95
C ILE A 417 -30.06 -15.49 -3.75
N THR A 418 -29.36 -14.59 -3.06
CA THR A 418 -28.42 -13.64 -3.66
C THR A 418 -27.00 -14.21 -3.60
N CYS A 419 -26.34 -14.25 -4.76
CA CYS A 419 -25.04 -14.87 -4.92
C CYS A 419 -24.04 -13.96 -5.64
N LEU A 420 -22.77 -14.04 -5.26
CA LEU A 420 -21.62 -13.53 -6.01
C LEU A 420 -21.08 -14.66 -6.89
N GLY A 421 -21.14 -14.50 -8.21
CA GLY A 421 -20.72 -15.56 -9.13
C GLY A 421 -20.20 -15.02 -10.46
N GLY A 422 -19.44 -15.88 -11.14
CA GLY A 422 -19.02 -15.69 -12.52
C GLY A 422 -20.10 -16.09 -13.52
N ASN A 423 -19.96 -15.63 -14.75
CA ASN A 423 -20.92 -15.85 -15.85
C ASN A 423 -22.37 -15.43 -15.53
N GLN A 424 -22.54 -14.40 -14.68
CA GLN A 424 -23.84 -13.85 -14.31
C GLN A 424 -24.12 -12.61 -15.15
N GLY A 425 -24.70 -12.84 -16.33
CA GLY A 425 -24.81 -11.79 -17.35
C GLY A 425 -23.48 -11.52 -18.04
N GLN A 426 -22.73 -12.58 -18.35
CA GLN A 426 -21.42 -12.54 -19.02
C GLN A 426 -20.35 -11.78 -18.21
N ARG A 427 -20.47 -11.79 -16.87
CA ARG A 427 -19.55 -11.10 -15.96
C ARG A 427 -19.54 -11.69 -14.56
N ILE A 428 -18.58 -11.27 -13.76
CA ILE A 428 -18.64 -11.42 -12.31
C ILE A 428 -19.59 -10.34 -11.78
N SER A 429 -20.62 -10.75 -11.08
CA SER A 429 -21.59 -9.82 -10.49
C SER A 429 -22.24 -10.42 -9.25
N ILE A 430 -23.02 -9.61 -8.55
CA ILE A 430 -23.97 -10.08 -7.54
C ILE A 430 -25.33 -10.19 -8.21
N SER A 431 -26.00 -11.34 -8.06
CA SER A 431 -27.29 -11.62 -8.69
C SER A 431 -28.17 -12.51 -7.83
N SER A 432 -29.48 -12.27 -7.87
CA SER A 432 -30.47 -13.07 -7.14
C SER A 432 -31.09 -14.16 -8.02
N TYR A 433 -31.30 -15.36 -7.49
CA TYR A 433 -31.86 -16.53 -8.17
C TYR A 433 -33.00 -17.15 -7.35
N PRO A 434 -34.09 -17.64 -7.97
CA PRO A 434 -35.12 -18.35 -7.24
C PRO A 434 -34.59 -19.69 -6.73
N LYS A 435 -35.03 -20.12 -5.55
CA LYS A 435 -34.75 -21.48 -5.04
C LYS A 435 -35.41 -22.55 -5.90
N ASP A 436 -36.57 -22.25 -6.46
CA ASP A 436 -37.25 -23.04 -7.47
C ASP A 436 -38.10 -22.08 -8.33
N GLY A 437 -37.77 -21.93 -9.61
CA GLY A 437 -38.52 -21.02 -10.49
C GLY A 437 -37.73 -20.46 -11.68
N ILE A 438 -38.37 -19.56 -12.42
CA ILE A 438 -37.85 -19.04 -13.70
C ILE A 438 -37.03 -17.77 -13.48
N LYS A 439 -35.85 -17.70 -14.13
CA LYS A 439 -35.06 -16.48 -14.29
C LYS A 439 -34.52 -16.39 -15.71
N GLY A 440 -34.97 -15.39 -16.47
CA GLY A 440 -34.67 -15.31 -17.90
C GLY A 440 -35.25 -16.53 -18.63
N PRO A 441 -34.50 -17.17 -19.55
CA PRO A 441 -34.99 -18.31 -20.32
C PRO A 441 -34.83 -19.66 -19.60
N PHE A 442 -34.39 -19.67 -18.34
CA PHE A 442 -34.07 -20.89 -17.62
C PHE A 442 -34.92 -21.04 -16.34
N HIS A 443 -35.28 -22.28 -16.06
CA HIS A 443 -35.78 -22.72 -14.77
C HIS A 443 -34.62 -23.15 -13.87
N TYR A 444 -34.50 -22.52 -12.70
CA TYR A 444 -33.49 -22.81 -11.69
C TYR A 444 -34.12 -23.59 -10.55
N LYS A 445 -33.38 -24.55 -10.01
CA LYS A 445 -33.73 -25.23 -8.76
C LYS A 445 -32.47 -25.40 -7.91
N LEU A 446 -32.52 -24.96 -6.66
CA LEU A 446 -31.46 -25.13 -5.67
C LEU A 446 -31.25 -26.62 -5.42
N LEU A 447 -30.01 -27.07 -5.56
CA LEU A 447 -29.61 -28.44 -5.26
C LEU A 447 -29.01 -28.55 -3.86
N SER A 448 -28.04 -27.68 -3.54
CA SER A 448 -27.37 -27.65 -2.24
C SER A 448 -26.60 -26.34 -2.04
N ILE A 449 -26.24 -26.07 -0.78
CA ILE A 449 -25.22 -25.10 -0.39
C ILE A 449 -24.10 -25.86 0.31
N ARG A 450 -22.84 -25.63 -0.11
CA ARG A 450 -21.67 -26.41 0.29
C ARG A 450 -20.63 -25.55 0.99
N ARG A 451 -19.98 -26.09 2.03
CA ARG A 451 -18.86 -25.46 2.75
C ARG A 451 -17.68 -26.42 2.83
N ALA A 452 -16.46 -25.90 2.65
CA ALA A 452 -15.22 -26.67 2.73
C ALA A 452 -15.02 -27.33 4.10
#